data_AF-S2EMQ1-F1
#
_entry.id   AF-S2EMQ1-F1
#
_cell.length_a   1.000
_cell.length_b   1.000
_cell.length_c   1.000
_cell.angle_alpha   90.00
_cell.angle_beta   90.00
_cell.angle_gamma   90.00
#
_symmetry.space_group_name_H-M   'P 1'
#
loop_
_entity.id
_entity.type
_entity.pdbx_description
1 polymer ?
#
loop_
_entity_poly.entity_id
_entity_poly.type
_entity_poly.pdbx_seq_one_letter_code
_entity_poly.pdbx_strand_id
1 'polypeptide(L)'
;MKTTTIGMFAAIAFAVGMVGINFSDGQLNLQDKTPASSIDGAGILGHIEIIHKDGQGNIKSYQQTDNAIVNDGRNCVSMLLFGPNVGCKVGSATGLGKYTVIGLGNTTSLSGSTQIKALPTEINDNGITRQTGTLGTFTNATASGASATQRISATFTWGGGTTNTVLAAGLFNSTSTTLANYETFALKNFPSSVVLSNGDQLTVNWDISISGTNPYS
;
A
#
# COMPACT_ATOMS: atom_id res chain seq x y z
N MET A 1 -73.13 -14.31 42.91
CA MET A 1 -72.55 -14.57 41.58
C MET A 1 -73.37 -13.87 40.51
N LYS A 2 -72.79 -12.86 39.83
CA LYS A 2 -72.88 -12.56 38.39
C LYS A 2 -72.01 -11.32 38.11
N THR A 3 -71.38 -11.33 36.95
CA THR A 3 -70.07 -10.75 36.64
C THR A 3 -70.19 -9.55 35.69
N THR A 4 -69.31 -8.53 35.89
CA THR A 4 -68.62 -7.66 34.91
C THR A 4 -69.34 -7.04 33.69
N THR A 5 -69.13 -5.73 33.48
CA THR A 5 -68.22 -5.13 32.44
C THR A 5 -68.63 -3.68 32.12
N ILE A 6 -67.81 -2.67 32.42
CA ILE A 6 -67.93 -1.30 31.85
C ILE A 6 -66.55 -0.86 31.37
N GLY A 7 -66.46 -0.49 30.09
CA GLY A 7 -65.23 -0.13 29.40
C GLY A 7 -64.68 1.25 29.75
N MET A 8 -63.36 1.32 29.87
CA MET A 8 -62.51 2.52 29.71
C MET A 8 -62.19 2.68 28.21
N PHE A 9 -61.96 3.86 27.63
CA PHE A 9 -60.84 4.75 27.93
C PHE A 9 -61.17 6.22 27.69
N ALA A 10 -60.69 7.04 28.62
CA ALA A 10 -60.79 8.50 28.65
C ALA A 10 -59.74 9.17 27.75
N ALA A 11 -60.15 10.29 27.16
CA ALA A 11 -59.28 11.23 26.48
C ALA A 11 -58.25 11.84 27.44
N ILE A 12 -56.98 11.85 27.06
CA ILE A 12 -55.93 12.61 27.75
C ILE A 12 -55.56 13.78 26.86
N ALA A 13 -55.97 14.98 27.28
CA ALA A 13 -55.47 16.24 26.78
C ALA A 13 -54.13 16.54 27.46
N PHE A 14 -53.06 16.73 26.68
CA PHE A 14 -51.82 17.29 27.21
C PHE A 14 -51.84 18.81 27.04
N ALA A 15 -51.90 19.47 28.20
CA ALA A 15 -51.68 20.90 28.35
C ALA A 15 -50.22 21.26 28.02
N VAL A 16 -50.08 22.38 27.30
CA VAL A 16 -48.83 23.03 26.92
C VAL A 16 -47.96 23.36 28.14
N GLY A 17 -46.83 22.67 28.28
CA GLY A 17 -45.70 23.13 29.08
C GLY A 17 -44.75 23.94 28.21
N MET A 18 -44.76 25.26 28.37
CA MET A 18 -43.72 26.12 27.80
C MET A 18 -42.39 25.80 28.49
N VAL A 19 -41.48 25.15 27.77
CA VAL A 19 -40.06 25.08 28.15
C VAL A 19 -39.31 26.06 27.26
N GLY A 20 -38.87 27.16 27.87
CA GLY A 20 -37.90 28.07 27.26
C GLY A 20 -36.54 27.40 27.18
N ILE A 21 -36.13 27.02 25.97
CA ILE A 21 -34.76 26.59 25.66
C ILE A 21 -34.01 27.81 25.14
N ASN A 22 -33.08 28.31 25.96
CA ASN A 22 -32.12 29.33 25.59
C ASN A 22 -31.04 28.70 24.72
N PHE A 23 -30.86 29.21 23.51
CA PHE A 23 -29.69 28.93 22.67
C PHE A 23 -28.54 29.84 23.11
N SER A 24 -27.66 29.33 23.97
CA SER A 24 -26.30 29.85 24.11
C SER A 24 -25.39 28.65 23.95
N ASP A 25 -24.63 28.64 22.86
CA ASP A 25 -23.63 27.65 22.45
C ASP A 25 -24.14 26.25 22.05
N GLY A 26 -24.41 26.09 20.75
CA GLY A 26 -24.66 24.78 20.15
C GLY A 26 -25.40 24.90 18.83
N GLN A 27 -24.67 25.15 17.76
CA GLN A 27 -25.19 25.21 16.39
C GLN A 27 -25.93 23.91 16.04
N LEU A 28 -27.26 23.94 15.97
CA LEU A 28 -28.07 22.88 15.37
C LEU A 28 -27.88 22.93 13.85
N ASN A 29 -26.87 22.20 13.36
CA ASN A 29 -26.69 21.99 11.94
C ASN A 29 -27.64 20.87 11.47
N LEU A 30 -28.79 21.25 10.90
CA LEU A 30 -29.76 20.35 10.27
C LEU A 30 -29.44 20.05 8.79
N GLN A 31 -28.17 20.17 8.37
CA GLN A 31 -27.69 19.78 7.04
C GLN A 31 -26.75 18.58 7.10
N ASP A 32 -27.23 17.47 7.64
CA ASP A 32 -26.59 16.15 7.46
C ASP A 32 -27.29 15.37 6.34
N LYS A 33 -27.54 16.07 5.23
CA LYS A 33 -28.03 15.54 3.95
C LYS A 33 -27.13 15.97 2.79
N THR A 34 -25.83 16.14 3.05
CA THR A 34 -24.88 15.74 2.01
C THR A 34 -24.98 14.23 1.92
N PRO A 35 -25.37 13.62 0.78
CA PRO A 35 -25.10 12.20 0.61
C PRO A 35 -23.62 12.05 0.94
N ALA A 36 -23.28 11.19 1.92
CA ALA A 36 -21.94 10.70 2.02
C ALA A 36 -21.63 10.18 0.62
N SER A 37 -20.81 10.90 -0.13
CA SER A 37 -20.22 10.35 -1.33
C SER A 37 -19.61 9.06 -0.82
N SER A 38 -20.13 7.91 -1.24
CA SER A 38 -19.42 6.67 -1.02
C SER A 38 -18.05 6.96 -1.56
N ILE A 39 -17.07 7.08 -0.67
CA ILE A 39 -15.70 7.22 -1.08
C ILE A 39 -15.41 5.83 -1.61
N ASP A 40 -15.74 5.59 -2.89
CA ASP A 40 -15.21 4.46 -3.65
C ASP A 40 -13.72 4.74 -3.78
N GLY A 41 -13.01 4.46 -2.69
CA GLY A 41 -11.59 4.65 -2.59
C GLY A 41 -10.95 3.58 -3.45
N ALA A 42 -10.48 3.97 -4.63
CA ALA A 42 -9.55 3.14 -5.36
C ALA A 42 -8.26 3.02 -4.52
N GLY A 43 -7.98 1.82 -4.02
CA GLY A 43 -6.81 1.54 -3.20
C GLY A 43 -5.68 1.00 -4.05
N ILE A 44 -4.49 1.58 -3.94
CA ILE A 44 -3.25 0.94 -4.42
C ILE A 44 -2.67 0.14 -3.26
N LEU A 45 -2.71 -1.18 -3.39
CA LEU A 45 -2.19 -2.12 -2.40
C LEU A 45 -0.93 -2.80 -2.95
N GLY A 46 0.02 -3.07 -2.07
CA GLY A 46 1.20 -3.86 -2.39
C GLY A 46 1.19 -5.17 -1.61
N HIS A 47 1.71 -6.24 -2.22
CA HIS A 47 2.03 -7.49 -1.56
C HIS A 47 3.44 -7.92 -1.95
N ILE A 48 4.21 -8.42 -1.00
CA ILE A 48 5.55 -8.94 -1.26
C ILE A 48 5.63 -10.39 -0.81
N GLU A 49 6.18 -11.22 -1.69
CA GLU A 49 6.56 -12.60 -1.43
C GLU A 49 8.08 -12.74 -1.59
N ILE A 50 8.70 -13.41 -0.63
CA ILE A 50 10.14 -13.58 -0.52
C ILE A 50 10.42 -15.07 -0.46
N ILE A 51 11.24 -15.57 -1.39
CA ILE A 51 11.64 -16.97 -1.48
C ILE A 51 13.16 -17.03 -1.40
N HIS A 52 13.68 -17.58 -0.31
CA HIS A 52 15.11 -17.81 -0.12
C HIS A 52 15.43 -19.26 -0.42
N LYS A 53 16.38 -19.49 -1.33
CA LYS A 53 16.89 -20.80 -1.70
C LYS A 53 18.39 -20.91 -1.46
N ASP A 54 18.86 -22.14 -1.25
CA ASP A 54 20.30 -22.43 -1.28
C ASP A 54 20.83 -22.50 -2.72
N GLY A 55 22.15 -22.68 -2.86
CA GLY A 55 22.81 -22.85 -4.15
C GLY A 55 22.43 -24.13 -4.91
N GLN A 56 21.74 -25.08 -4.28
CA GLN A 56 21.20 -26.29 -4.91
C GLN A 56 19.72 -26.13 -5.32
N GLY A 57 19.10 -24.99 -4.98
CA GLY A 57 17.71 -24.68 -5.29
C GLY A 57 16.69 -25.11 -4.23
N ASN A 58 17.11 -25.64 -3.08
CA ASN A 58 16.20 -25.97 -1.98
C ASN A 58 15.74 -24.71 -1.27
N ILE A 59 14.46 -24.64 -0.88
CA ILE A 59 13.90 -23.50 -0.16
C ILE A 59 14.38 -23.53 1.29
N LYS A 60 15.07 -22.46 1.72
CA LYS A 60 15.51 -22.23 3.10
C LYS A 60 14.49 -21.43 3.90
N SER A 61 13.84 -20.46 3.27
CA SER A 61 12.74 -19.72 3.90
C SER A 61 11.77 -19.16 2.87
N TYR A 62 10.54 -18.95 3.33
CA TYR A 62 9.46 -18.37 2.55
C TYR A 62 8.69 -17.41 3.45
N GLN A 63 8.46 -16.19 2.97
CA GLN A 63 7.79 -15.15 3.73
C GLN A 63 6.88 -14.33 2.82
N GLN A 64 5.75 -13.89 3.35
CA GLN A 64 4.82 -13.00 2.68
C GLN A 64 4.36 -11.90 3.62
N THR A 65 4.13 -10.71 3.08
CA THR A 65 3.60 -9.60 3.86
C THR A 65 3.04 -8.52 2.94
N ASP A 66 2.10 -7.74 3.46
CA ASP A 66 1.51 -6.65 2.70
C ASP A 66 2.37 -5.39 2.81
N ASN A 67 2.44 -4.65 1.72
CA ASN A 67 3.26 -3.47 1.58
C ASN A 67 2.39 -2.21 1.43
N ALA A 68 2.84 -1.14 2.08
CA ALA A 68 2.27 0.19 1.90
C ALA A 68 3.08 1.00 0.86
N ILE A 69 2.38 1.70 -0.02
CA ILE A 69 3.00 2.60 -1.00
C ILE A 69 3.41 3.89 -0.28
N VAL A 70 4.64 4.37 -0.49
CA VAL A 70 5.09 5.63 0.13
C VAL A 70 4.33 6.82 -0.45
N ASN A 71 4.30 7.93 0.30
CA ASN A 71 3.55 9.12 -0.11
C ASN A 71 3.99 9.66 -1.48
N ASP A 72 5.30 9.71 -1.73
CA ASP A 72 5.83 10.17 -3.01
C ASP A 72 5.49 9.21 -4.16
N GLY A 73 5.60 7.89 -3.93
CA GLY A 73 5.17 6.87 -4.89
C GLY A 73 3.71 7.06 -5.36
N ARG A 74 2.79 7.41 -4.45
CA ARG A 74 1.40 7.73 -4.82
C ARG A 74 1.30 9.03 -5.63
N ASN A 75 2.03 10.07 -5.25
CA ASN A 75 2.05 11.34 -5.99
C ASN A 75 2.64 11.17 -7.40
N CYS A 76 3.71 10.39 -7.54
CA CYS A 76 4.37 10.13 -8.80
C CYS A 76 3.58 9.21 -9.72
N VAL A 77 2.86 8.22 -9.18
CA VAL A 77 1.89 7.46 -9.99
C VAL A 77 0.71 8.34 -10.43
N SER A 78 0.22 9.23 -9.56
CA SER A 78 -0.77 10.24 -9.98
C SER A 78 -0.23 11.11 -11.13
N MET A 79 1.06 11.46 -11.10
CA MET A 79 1.69 12.21 -12.19
C MET A 79 1.72 11.44 -13.51
N LEU A 80 1.98 10.13 -13.47
CA LEU A 80 1.94 9.27 -14.66
C LEU A 80 0.54 9.16 -15.27
N LEU A 81 -0.48 9.07 -14.41
CA LEU A 81 -1.86 8.86 -14.85
C LEU A 81 -2.52 10.14 -15.37
N PHE A 82 -2.26 11.27 -14.72
CA PHE A 82 -3.01 12.51 -14.95
C PHE A 82 -2.14 13.69 -15.44
N GLY A 83 -0.82 13.52 -15.53
CA GLY A 83 0.11 14.55 -15.95
C GLY A 83 0.79 15.30 -14.80
N PRO A 84 1.58 16.35 -15.09
CA PRO A 84 2.45 17.01 -14.12
C PRO A 84 1.75 17.43 -12.83
N ASN A 85 2.39 17.20 -11.68
CA ASN A 85 1.92 17.68 -10.39
C ASN A 85 3.09 18.15 -9.51
N VAL A 86 2.78 18.89 -8.44
CA VAL A 86 3.78 19.43 -7.50
C VAL A 86 4.15 18.46 -6.37
N GLY A 87 3.47 17.31 -6.30
CA GLY A 87 3.60 16.32 -5.24
C GLY A 87 4.70 15.28 -5.52
N CYS A 88 4.95 14.98 -6.79
CA CYS A 88 6.07 14.16 -7.23
C CYS A 88 7.31 15.04 -7.38
N LYS A 89 8.47 14.58 -6.90
CA LYS A 89 9.72 15.36 -6.97
C LYS A 89 10.43 15.30 -8.31
N VAL A 90 10.02 14.41 -9.20
CA VAL A 90 10.53 14.38 -10.58
C VAL A 90 9.89 15.50 -11.39
N GLY A 91 10.71 16.29 -12.08
CA GLY A 91 10.27 17.51 -12.76
C GLY A 91 9.28 17.31 -13.92
N SER A 92 9.06 16.08 -14.39
CA SER A 92 8.02 15.78 -15.38
C SER A 92 7.60 14.30 -15.35
N ALA A 93 6.36 14.03 -15.81
CA ALA A 93 5.84 12.68 -16.04
C ALA A 93 6.74 11.87 -16.99
N THR A 94 7.26 12.51 -18.04
CA THR A 94 8.17 11.88 -19.02
C THR A 94 9.55 11.57 -18.45
N GLY A 95 9.98 12.30 -17.43
CA GLY A 95 11.21 12.02 -16.69
C GLY A 95 11.06 10.87 -15.70
N LEU A 96 9.84 10.46 -15.39
CA LEU A 96 9.59 9.35 -14.48
C LEU A 96 9.69 8.01 -15.22
N GLY A 97 10.61 7.16 -14.77
CA GLY A 97 10.75 5.79 -15.25
C GLY A 97 9.62 4.87 -14.76
N LYS A 98 9.63 3.60 -15.21
CA LYS A 98 8.72 2.56 -14.70
C LYS A 98 9.22 2.04 -13.36
N TYR A 99 8.32 1.89 -12.39
CA TYR A 99 8.62 1.28 -11.08
C TYR A 99 8.74 -0.24 -11.18
N THR A 100 9.85 -0.73 -11.73
CA THR A 100 10.10 -2.17 -11.94
C THR A 100 11.40 -2.63 -11.32
N VAL A 101 12.15 -1.75 -10.65
CA VAL A 101 13.47 -2.08 -10.11
C VAL A 101 13.33 -2.44 -8.65
N ILE A 102 13.89 -3.59 -8.26
CA ILE A 102 13.88 -4.06 -6.88
C ILE A 102 15.29 -3.89 -6.30
N GLY A 103 15.38 -3.32 -5.10
CA GLY A 103 16.59 -3.23 -4.29
C GLY A 103 16.42 -3.90 -2.94
N LEU A 104 17.53 -4.28 -2.32
CA LEU A 104 17.58 -4.98 -1.04
C LEU A 104 18.33 -4.15 0.01
N GLY A 105 17.95 -4.28 1.27
CA GLY A 105 18.51 -3.50 2.38
C GLY A 105 18.71 -4.33 3.64
N ASN A 106 19.60 -3.87 4.51
CA ASN A 106 19.96 -4.55 5.76
C ASN A 106 19.53 -3.79 7.04
N THR A 107 18.51 -2.94 6.95
CA THR A 107 17.93 -2.23 8.11
C THR A 107 16.42 -2.43 8.17
N THR A 108 15.87 -2.31 9.38
CA THR A 108 14.44 -2.31 9.65
C THR A 108 13.84 -0.90 9.76
N SER A 109 14.69 0.15 9.79
CA SER A 109 14.22 1.52 9.92
C SER A 109 13.85 2.09 8.54
N LEU A 110 12.61 1.83 8.11
CA LEU A 110 12.04 2.42 6.90
C LEU A 110 11.25 3.67 7.25
N SER A 111 11.42 4.73 6.44
CA SER A 111 10.61 5.94 6.55
C SER A 111 9.48 5.91 5.51
N GLY A 112 8.34 6.51 5.81
CA GLY A 112 7.28 6.79 4.83
C GLY A 112 7.45 8.14 4.12
N SER A 113 8.63 8.76 4.28
CA SER A 113 8.93 10.13 3.82
C SER A 113 8.87 10.28 2.30
N THR A 114 8.62 11.51 1.85
CA THR A 114 8.52 11.91 0.45
C THR A 114 9.87 12.17 -0.24
N GLN A 115 11.00 11.72 0.33
CA GLN A 115 12.35 11.96 -0.22
C GLN A 115 13.23 10.72 -0.23
N ILE A 116 12.63 9.54 -0.15
CA ILE A 116 13.39 8.30 -0.11
C ILE A 116 13.78 7.96 -1.55
N LYS A 117 15.08 8.06 -1.85
CA LYS A 117 15.67 7.70 -3.15
C LYS A 117 16.24 6.28 -3.14
N ALA A 118 16.48 5.74 -1.95
CA ALA A 118 17.10 4.45 -1.70
C ALA A 118 16.67 3.93 -0.33
N LEU A 119 16.87 2.63 -0.10
CA LEU A 119 16.80 2.07 1.24
C LEU A 119 17.88 2.73 2.12
N PRO A 120 17.60 3.07 3.40
CA PRO A 120 18.57 3.76 4.26
C PRO A 120 19.90 3.02 4.45
N THR A 121 19.92 1.70 4.21
CA THR A 121 21.12 0.89 4.11
C THR A 121 20.99 -0.12 2.96
N GLU A 122 20.86 0.42 1.75
CA GLU A 122 20.79 -0.38 0.54
C GLU A 122 22.08 -1.17 0.30
N ILE A 123 21.92 -2.45 -0.03
CA ILE A 123 23.03 -3.33 -0.34
C ILE A 123 23.35 -3.18 -1.83
N ASN A 124 24.62 -2.90 -2.15
CA ASN A 124 25.08 -2.66 -3.52
C ASN A 124 26.37 -3.43 -3.80
N ASP A 125 26.38 -4.73 -3.49
CA ASP A 125 27.59 -5.53 -3.58
C ASP A 125 27.28 -7.00 -3.88
N ASN A 126 28.29 -7.74 -4.36
CA ASN A 126 28.33 -9.21 -4.38
C ASN A 126 27.07 -9.88 -4.95
N GLY A 127 26.54 -9.33 -6.05
CA GLY A 127 25.40 -9.91 -6.80
C GLY A 127 24.01 -9.53 -6.28
N ILE A 128 23.93 -8.76 -5.18
CA ILE A 128 22.65 -8.28 -4.62
C ILE A 128 22.48 -6.75 -4.72
N THR A 129 23.00 -6.15 -5.79
CA THR A 129 22.67 -4.77 -6.20
C THR A 129 21.24 -4.68 -6.74
N ARG A 130 20.67 -3.49 -6.88
CA ARG A 130 19.38 -3.29 -7.57
C ARG A 130 19.30 -4.06 -8.89
N GLN A 131 18.16 -4.71 -9.14
CA GLN A 131 17.89 -5.45 -10.35
C GLN A 131 16.58 -4.97 -10.98
N THR A 132 16.56 -4.85 -12.31
CA THR A 132 15.31 -4.66 -13.04
C THR A 132 14.51 -5.95 -12.96
N GLY A 133 13.35 -5.88 -12.31
CA GLY A 133 12.44 -6.99 -12.18
C GLY A 133 11.75 -7.33 -13.51
N THR A 134 11.48 -8.62 -13.69
CA THR A 134 10.68 -9.15 -14.78
C THR A 134 9.20 -8.96 -14.47
N LEU A 135 8.43 -8.47 -15.44
CA LEU A 135 6.99 -8.35 -15.32
C LEU A 135 6.35 -9.72 -15.54
N GLY A 136 5.53 -10.14 -14.57
CA GLY A 136 4.64 -11.29 -14.74
C GLY A 136 3.43 -10.93 -15.60
N THR A 137 2.57 -11.92 -15.83
CA THR A 137 1.29 -11.73 -16.53
C THR A 137 0.41 -10.73 -15.77
N PHE A 138 -0.02 -9.69 -16.48
CA PHE A 138 -0.99 -8.73 -15.94
C PHE A 138 -2.34 -9.40 -15.74
N THR A 139 -2.95 -9.23 -14.57
CA THR A 139 -4.30 -9.71 -14.26
C THR A 139 -5.27 -8.55 -14.33
N ASN A 140 -6.27 -8.66 -15.21
CA ASN A 140 -7.32 -7.63 -15.34
C ASN A 140 -8.33 -7.73 -14.18
N ALA A 141 -8.83 -6.58 -13.74
CA ALA A 141 -10.06 -6.54 -12.94
C ALA A 141 -11.26 -6.90 -13.86
N THR A 142 -12.02 -7.93 -13.50
CA THR A 142 -13.13 -8.44 -14.34
C THR A 142 -14.52 -8.29 -13.69
N ALA A 143 -14.58 -7.86 -12.43
CA ALA A 143 -15.82 -7.70 -11.67
C ALA A 143 -15.68 -6.57 -10.63
N SER A 144 -16.81 -6.13 -10.08
CA SER A 144 -16.82 -5.18 -8.96
C SER A 144 -16.06 -5.75 -7.76
N GLY A 145 -15.14 -4.95 -7.19
CA GLY A 145 -14.25 -5.39 -6.11
C GLY A 145 -13.05 -6.24 -6.57
N ALA A 146 -12.98 -6.65 -7.84
CA ALA A 146 -11.80 -7.31 -8.38
C ALA A 146 -10.65 -6.30 -8.54
N SER A 147 -9.42 -6.77 -8.32
CA SER A 147 -8.22 -5.94 -8.49
C SER A 147 -7.57 -6.18 -9.85
N ALA A 148 -7.03 -5.12 -10.43
CA ALA A 148 -6.05 -5.24 -11.49
C ALA A 148 -4.68 -5.42 -10.84
N THR A 149 -3.93 -6.47 -11.19
CA THR A 149 -2.70 -6.83 -10.50
C THR A 149 -1.53 -7.01 -11.47
N GLN A 150 -0.39 -6.40 -11.13
CA GLN A 150 0.89 -6.59 -11.82
C GLN A 150 1.92 -7.15 -10.84
N ARG A 151 2.51 -8.30 -11.20
CA ARG A 151 3.66 -8.87 -10.49
C ARG A 151 4.98 -8.39 -11.09
N ILE A 152 5.95 -8.06 -10.24
CA ILE A 152 7.33 -7.73 -10.59
C ILE A 152 8.23 -8.68 -9.82
N SER A 153 9.10 -9.41 -10.50
CA SER A 153 9.95 -10.44 -9.90
C SER A 153 11.43 -10.17 -10.15
N ALA A 154 12.25 -10.21 -9.10
CA ALA A 154 13.70 -10.17 -9.23
C ALA A 154 14.32 -11.28 -8.36
N THR A 155 15.30 -12.00 -8.92
CA THR A 155 16.10 -12.98 -8.19
C THR A 155 17.52 -12.45 -8.06
N PHE A 156 18.01 -12.43 -6.83
CA PHE A 156 19.36 -12.03 -6.47
C PHE A 156 20.14 -13.27 -6.06
N THR A 157 21.40 -13.37 -6.49
CA THR A 157 22.30 -14.47 -6.08
C THR A 157 23.44 -13.86 -5.30
N TRP A 158 23.62 -14.30 -4.06
CA TRP A 158 24.72 -13.81 -3.23
C TRP A 158 26.03 -14.47 -3.65
N GLY A 159 27.00 -13.66 -4.07
CA GLY A 159 28.34 -14.10 -4.49
C GLY A 159 29.45 -13.81 -3.48
N GLY A 160 29.12 -13.30 -2.30
CA GLY A 160 30.12 -12.90 -1.30
C GLY A 160 30.67 -14.07 -0.50
N GLY A 161 31.93 -13.97 -0.06
CA GLY A 161 32.62 -15.01 0.72
C GLY A 161 32.18 -15.11 2.19
N THR A 162 31.40 -14.15 2.70
CA THR A 162 30.83 -14.14 4.05
C THR A 162 29.31 -14.07 3.98
N THR A 163 28.61 -14.36 5.08
CA THR A 163 27.15 -14.26 5.11
C THR A 163 26.68 -12.81 5.04
N ASN A 164 25.54 -12.57 4.40
CA ASN A 164 24.88 -11.27 4.35
C ASN A 164 23.47 -11.37 4.92
N THR A 165 23.04 -10.35 5.66
CA THR A 165 21.69 -10.30 6.23
C THR A 165 20.84 -9.25 5.50
N VAL A 166 19.74 -9.70 4.93
CA VAL A 166 18.73 -8.88 4.26
C VAL A 166 17.51 -8.75 5.17
N LEU A 167 17.06 -7.52 5.37
CA LEU A 167 15.95 -7.16 6.27
C LEU A 167 14.82 -6.44 5.56
N ALA A 168 15.06 -5.90 4.37
CA ALA A 168 14.07 -5.12 3.65
C ALA A 168 14.28 -5.20 2.13
N ALA A 169 13.23 -4.85 1.40
CA ALA A 169 13.27 -4.60 -0.03
C ALA A 169 12.56 -3.29 -0.37
N GLY A 170 12.88 -2.71 -1.52
CA GLY A 170 12.23 -1.53 -2.07
C GLY A 170 11.94 -1.68 -3.55
N LEU A 171 10.86 -1.05 -4.01
CA LEU A 171 10.50 -0.93 -5.42
C LEU A 171 10.77 0.50 -5.90
N PHE A 172 11.57 0.62 -6.95
CA PHE A 172 12.12 1.86 -7.48
C PHE A 172 11.88 1.96 -8.98
N ASN A 173 12.03 3.17 -9.50
CA ASN A 173 11.99 3.43 -10.94
C ASN A 173 13.37 3.32 -11.65
N SER A 174 14.43 2.94 -10.94
CA SER A 174 15.78 2.82 -11.48
C SER A 174 16.75 1.97 -10.67
N THR A 175 17.73 1.40 -11.37
CA THR A 175 18.87 0.64 -10.83
C THR A 175 19.99 1.49 -10.25
N SER A 176 20.01 2.80 -10.51
CA SER A 176 21.01 3.70 -9.92
C SER A 176 20.54 4.29 -8.59
N THR A 177 21.45 4.32 -7.62
CA THR A 177 21.23 4.82 -6.26
C THR A 177 21.65 6.28 -6.07
N THR A 178 22.24 6.91 -7.09
CA THR A 178 22.93 8.22 -6.96
C THR A 178 22.35 9.35 -7.81
N LEU A 179 21.35 9.10 -8.66
CA LEU A 179 20.80 10.18 -9.51
C LEU A 179 19.63 10.91 -8.84
N ALA A 180 19.49 12.18 -9.20
CA ALA A 180 18.58 13.12 -8.57
C ALA A 180 17.08 12.84 -8.81
N ASN A 181 16.72 12.09 -9.86
CA ASN A 181 15.34 11.96 -10.37
C ASN A 181 14.71 10.56 -10.16
N TYR A 182 15.25 9.74 -9.26
CA TYR A 182 14.65 8.45 -8.96
C TYR A 182 13.82 8.50 -7.69
N GLU A 183 12.71 7.77 -7.75
CA GLU A 183 11.74 7.75 -6.68
C GLU A 183 11.49 6.33 -6.22
N THR A 184 11.19 6.24 -4.94
CA THR A 184 10.74 5.00 -4.32
C THR A 184 9.23 4.92 -4.46
N PHE A 185 8.74 3.81 -5.01
CA PHE A 185 7.32 3.52 -5.00
C PHE A 185 6.89 2.96 -3.65
N ALA A 186 7.67 2.02 -3.14
CA ALA A 186 7.34 1.26 -1.95
C ALA A 186 8.59 0.73 -1.26
N LEU A 187 8.49 0.56 0.06
CA LEU A 187 9.52 -0.06 0.89
C LEU A 187 8.86 -1.04 1.84
N LYS A 188 9.50 -2.18 2.07
CA LYS A 188 8.97 -3.18 3.00
C LYS A 188 10.06 -3.89 3.78
N ASN A 189 9.89 -3.90 5.11
CA ASN A 189 10.63 -4.78 5.99
C ASN A 189 10.11 -6.20 5.88
N PHE A 190 11.04 -7.15 5.93
CA PHE A 190 10.71 -8.57 5.98
C PHE A 190 10.18 -8.93 7.38
N PRO A 191 9.23 -9.87 7.48
CA PRO A 191 8.77 -10.39 8.78
C PRO A 191 9.92 -10.93 9.64
N SER A 192 10.92 -11.56 9.01
CA SER A 192 12.16 -12.00 9.63
C SER A 192 13.36 -11.81 8.69
N SER A 193 14.55 -11.68 9.28
CA SER A 193 15.79 -11.51 8.52
C SER A 193 16.10 -12.73 7.65
N VAL A 194 16.55 -12.48 6.42
CA VAL A 194 17.07 -13.51 5.52
C VAL A 194 18.60 -13.48 5.56
N VAL A 195 19.22 -14.61 5.91
CA VAL A 195 20.70 -14.73 5.95
C VAL A 195 21.17 -15.52 4.74
N LEU A 196 21.84 -14.84 3.82
CA LEU A 196 22.37 -15.40 2.59
C LEU A 196 23.80 -15.89 2.80
N SER A 197 24.05 -17.14 2.43
CA SER A 197 25.39 -17.72 2.27
C SER A 197 25.80 -17.73 0.79
N ASN A 198 27.09 -17.89 0.49
CA ASN A 198 27.56 -17.89 -0.91
C ASN A 198 26.77 -18.90 -1.77
N GLY A 199 26.25 -18.43 -2.90
CA GLY A 199 25.41 -19.20 -3.83
C GLY A 199 23.93 -19.23 -3.47
N ASP A 200 23.51 -18.77 -2.29
CA ASP A 200 22.11 -18.63 -1.95
C ASP A 200 21.42 -17.63 -2.90
N GLN A 201 20.15 -17.89 -3.18
CA GLN A 201 19.31 -17.06 -4.02
C GLN A 201 18.16 -16.48 -3.21
N LEU A 202 17.86 -15.21 -3.43
CA LEU A 202 16.68 -14.54 -2.88
C LEU A 202 15.82 -14.06 -4.03
N THR A 203 14.64 -14.65 -4.20
CA THR A 203 13.62 -14.14 -5.12
C THR A 203 12.69 -13.23 -4.34
N VAL A 204 12.55 -11.99 -4.82
CA VAL A 204 11.55 -11.04 -4.37
C VAL A 204 10.51 -10.90 -5.46
N ASN A 205 9.28 -11.16 -5.08
CA ASN A 205 8.10 -10.98 -5.89
C ASN A 205 7.25 -9.87 -5.29
N TRP A 206 6.90 -8.88 -6.10
CA TRP A 206 6.15 -7.72 -5.67
C TRP A 206 4.89 -7.60 -6.52
N ASP A 207 3.73 -7.75 -5.90
CA ASP A 207 2.44 -7.55 -6.55
C ASP A 207 1.92 -6.16 -6.21
N ILE A 208 1.55 -5.40 -7.24
CA ILE A 208 0.82 -4.14 -7.11
C ILE A 208 -0.60 -4.38 -7.60
N SER A 209 -1.55 -4.11 -6.72
CA SER A 209 -2.97 -4.27 -6.99
C SER A 209 -3.68 -2.93 -6.89
N ILE A 210 -4.48 -2.62 -7.91
CA ILE A 210 -5.42 -1.49 -7.89
C ILE A 210 -6.81 -2.09 -7.75
N SER A 211 -7.45 -1.83 -6.61
CA SER A 211 -8.79 -2.31 -6.31
C SER A 211 -9.76 -1.15 -6.22
N GLY A 212 -11.05 -1.43 -6.47
CA GLY A 212 -12.14 -0.48 -6.30
C GLY A 212 -13.48 -1.19 -6.38
N THR A 213 -14.46 -0.66 -5.68
CA THR A 213 -15.86 -1.06 -5.80
C THR A 213 -16.48 -0.33 -6.98
N ASN A 214 -17.17 -1.06 -7.85
CA ASN A 214 -17.94 -0.47 -8.93
C ASN A 214 -19.41 -0.35 -8.46
N PRO A 215 -19.92 0.86 -8.23
CA PRO A 215 -21.31 1.05 -7.81
C PRO A 215 -22.30 0.88 -8.97
N TYR A 216 -21.80 0.73 -10.21
CA TYR A 216 -22.59 0.55 -11.43
C TYR A 216 -22.66 -0.91 -11.91
N SER A 217 -22.16 -1.87 -11.12
CA SER A 217 -22.27 -3.32 -11.40
C SER A 217 -23.54 -3.95 -10.87
#